data_AF-A0A5A7MQ72-F1
#
_entry.id   AF-A0A5A7MQ72-F1
#
_cell.length_a   1.000
_cell.length_b   1.000
_cell.length_c   1.000
_cell.angle_alpha   90.00
_cell.angle_beta   90.00
_cell.angle_gamma   90.00
#
_symmetry.space_group_name_H-M   'P 1'
#
loop_
_entity.id
_entity.type
_entity.pdbx_description
1 polymer ?
#
loop_
_entity_poly.entity_id
_entity_poly.type
_entity_poly.pdbx_seq_one_letter_code
_entity_poly.pdbx_strand_id
1 'polypeptide(L)'
;MKYNLLTEPLITADMVKSGRTALSLPAIFAALIRDEIADFPALRPHQAQAWHCFLAQLGALALHRAEQNIPPHTMQEWETLLRGLTSDFLNDAPWHLVGADADKPAFLQPPEPVGIVYTGRAETPDALDMLIGQKNHDVKEKLYQESRPEDWIFALISKQTGDGFNGAGNYGIARMNGGSSSRFSMGLCPLSDKTSAPTPGARLTHDITLLLSTRASQLSDMAALDFPERGGKTLLWLTPWPLEERQAYA
;
A
#
# COMPACT_ATOMS: atom_id res chain seq x y z
N MET A 1 -1.12 -15.77 -13.65
CA MET A 1 -1.42 -14.80 -12.57
C MET A 1 -1.92 -15.57 -11.35
N LYS A 2 -1.60 -15.13 -10.13
CA LYS A 2 -2.06 -15.75 -8.87
C LYS A 2 -2.33 -14.69 -7.80
N TYR A 3 -3.23 -15.00 -6.88
CA TYR A 3 -3.54 -14.19 -5.70
C TYR A 3 -4.08 -12.81 -6.08
N ASN A 4 -5.30 -12.78 -6.63
CA ASN A 4 -6.01 -11.55 -6.96
C ASN A 4 -6.56 -10.88 -5.68
N LEU A 5 -6.03 -9.71 -5.33
CA LEU A 5 -6.42 -8.96 -4.13
C LEU A 5 -7.90 -8.50 -4.15
N LEU A 6 -8.51 -8.35 -5.32
CA LEU A 6 -9.90 -7.91 -5.42
C LEU A 6 -10.90 -9.01 -5.07
N THR A 7 -10.55 -10.27 -5.35
CA THR A 7 -11.53 -11.38 -5.34
C THR A 7 -11.16 -12.51 -4.39
N GLU A 8 -9.88 -12.73 -4.12
CA GLU A 8 -9.41 -13.79 -3.23
C GLU A 8 -9.27 -13.28 -1.78
N PRO A 9 -9.65 -14.09 -0.76
CA PRO A 9 -9.50 -13.73 0.64
C PRO A 9 -8.04 -13.94 1.08
N LEU A 10 -7.18 -12.97 0.79
CA LEU A 10 -5.73 -13.11 0.97
C LEU A 10 -5.22 -12.59 2.32
N ILE A 11 -5.93 -11.67 2.98
CA ILE A 11 -5.42 -10.93 4.13
C ILE A 11 -6.20 -11.31 5.38
N THR A 12 -5.49 -11.77 6.40
CA THR A 12 -6.08 -12.15 7.69
C THR A 12 -6.36 -10.93 8.55
N ALA A 13 -7.56 -10.86 9.12
CA ALA A 13 -8.00 -9.83 10.06
C ALA A 13 -8.66 -10.47 11.28
N ASP A 14 -8.41 -9.90 12.45
CA ASP A 14 -9.16 -10.20 13.67
C ASP A 14 -10.39 -9.28 13.71
N MET A 15 -11.57 -9.87 13.56
CA MET A 15 -12.85 -9.15 13.56
C MET A 15 -13.30 -8.86 15.00
N VAL A 16 -13.94 -7.71 15.22
CA VAL A 16 -14.44 -7.30 16.54
C VAL A 16 -15.44 -8.31 17.13
N LYS A 17 -16.26 -8.96 16.28
CA LYS A 17 -17.37 -9.82 16.72
C LYS A 17 -17.31 -11.28 16.28
N SER A 18 -16.56 -11.60 15.22
CA SER A 18 -16.60 -12.90 14.56
C SER A 18 -15.26 -13.65 14.54
N GLY A 19 -14.27 -13.18 15.32
CA GLY A 19 -12.97 -13.80 15.42
C GLY A 19 -12.12 -13.59 14.17
N ARG A 20 -11.11 -14.45 13.99
CA ARG A 20 -10.15 -14.34 12.88
C ARG A 20 -10.73 -14.84 11.56
N THR A 21 -10.58 -14.08 10.49
CA THR A 21 -10.98 -14.49 9.14
C THR A 21 -10.06 -13.90 8.08
N ALA A 22 -10.01 -14.52 6.91
CA ALA A 22 -9.33 -13.97 5.73
C ALA A 22 -10.32 -13.16 4.87
N LEU A 23 -9.88 -12.02 4.37
CA LEU A 23 -10.68 -11.06 3.60
C LEU A 23 -9.93 -10.66 2.31
N SER A 24 -10.70 -10.34 1.26
CA SER A 24 -10.17 -9.65 0.08
C SER A 24 -9.96 -8.17 0.38
N LEU A 25 -9.21 -7.45 -0.46
CA LEU A 25 -8.97 -6.02 -0.28
C LEU A 25 -10.28 -5.19 -0.25
N PRO A 26 -11.27 -5.40 -1.14
CA PRO A 26 -12.57 -4.75 -1.03
C PRO A 26 -13.32 -5.07 0.27
N ALA A 27 -13.23 -6.31 0.75
CA ALA A 27 -13.87 -6.72 2.00
C ALA A 27 -13.22 -6.05 3.22
N ILE A 28 -11.90 -5.85 3.20
CA ILE A 28 -11.18 -5.09 4.23
C ILE A 28 -11.66 -3.65 4.29
N PHE A 29 -11.73 -2.96 3.14
CA PHE A 29 -12.24 -1.60 3.09
C PHE A 29 -13.66 -1.54 3.70
N ALA A 30 -14.56 -2.39 3.23
CA ALA A 30 -15.94 -2.42 3.72
C ALA A 30 -16.00 -2.67 5.25
N ALA A 31 -15.22 -3.62 5.76
CA ALA A 31 -15.18 -3.93 7.19
C ALA A 31 -14.53 -2.81 8.03
N LEU A 32 -13.49 -2.15 7.53
CA LEU A 32 -12.89 -0.99 8.20
C LEU A 32 -13.86 0.19 8.23
N ILE A 33 -14.53 0.52 7.14
CA ILE A 33 -15.53 1.61 7.14
C ILE A 33 -16.67 1.33 8.12
N ARG A 34 -17.00 0.06 8.38
CA ARG A 34 -17.99 -0.37 9.40
C ARG A 34 -17.42 -0.53 10.81
N ASP A 35 -16.15 -0.21 11.05
CA ASP A 35 -15.45 -0.43 12.34
C ASP A 35 -15.51 -1.89 12.84
N GLU A 36 -15.45 -2.86 11.92
CA GLU A 36 -15.58 -4.29 12.23
C GLU A 36 -14.24 -5.02 12.37
N ILE A 37 -13.12 -4.39 12.01
CA ILE A 37 -11.77 -4.96 12.16
C ILE A 37 -11.12 -4.40 13.43
N ALA A 38 -10.66 -5.30 14.30
CA ALA A 38 -9.90 -4.96 15.49
C ALA A 38 -8.40 -4.85 15.19
N ASP A 39 -7.83 -5.80 14.46
CA ASP A 39 -6.40 -5.84 14.14
C ASP A 39 -6.08 -6.72 12.91
N PHE A 40 -4.85 -6.61 12.39
CA PHE A 40 -4.28 -7.46 11.35
C PHE A 40 -3.16 -8.32 11.92
N PRO A 41 -3.42 -9.57 12.33
CA PRO A 41 -2.48 -10.35 13.12
C PRO A 41 -1.18 -10.76 12.40
N ALA A 42 -1.18 -10.77 11.07
CA ALA A 42 0.03 -11.02 10.27
C ALA A 42 0.85 -9.74 10.00
N LEU A 43 0.28 -8.56 10.28
CA LEU A 43 0.92 -7.28 10.03
C LEU A 43 1.90 -6.96 11.15
N ARG A 44 3.17 -6.74 10.80
CA ARG A 44 4.18 -6.42 11.80
C ARG A 44 4.08 -4.96 12.24
N PRO A 45 4.51 -4.61 13.46
CA PRO A 45 4.41 -3.24 13.97
C PRO A 45 5.03 -2.17 13.05
N HIS A 46 6.17 -2.47 12.42
CA HIS A 46 6.84 -1.54 11.50
C HIS A 46 6.14 -1.36 10.15
N GLN A 47 5.20 -2.25 9.81
CA GLN A 47 4.43 -2.24 8.57
C GLN A 47 3.07 -1.53 8.76
N ALA A 48 2.60 -1.44 10.01
CA ALA A 48 1.26 -0.95 10.36
C ALA A 48 0.94 0.41 9.73
N GLN A 49 1.88 1.34 9.79
CA GLN A 49 1.67 2.66 9.20
C GLN A 49 1.64 2.64 7.68
N ALA A 50 2.52 1.85 7.05
CA ALA A 50 2.55 1.75 5.59
C ALA A 50 1.25 1.14 5.06
N TRP A 51 0.74 0.12 5.74
CA TRP A 51 -0.56 -0.48 5.44
C TRP A 51 -1.70 0.54 5.52
N HIS A 52 -1.77 1.30 6.61
CA HIS A 52 -2.76 2.36 6.77
C HIS A 52 -2.67 3.44 5.67
N CYS A 53 -1.47 3.96 5.43
CA CYS A 53 -1.24 4.97 4.38
C CYS A 53 -1.64 4.46 3.00
N PHE A 54 -1.32 3.20 2.68
CA PHE A 54 -1.70 2.56 1.44
C PHE A 54 -3.22 2.52 1.29
N LEU A 55 -3.94 2.04 2.30
CA LEU A 55 -5.41 1.98 2.27
C LEU A 55 -6.03 3.38 2.14
N ALA A 56 -5.55 4.37 2.90
CA ALA A 56 -6.08 5.73 2.85
C ALA A 56 -5.87 6.38 1.48
N GLN A 57 -4.64 6.29 0.92
CA GLN A 57 -4.34 6.81 -0.42
C GLN A 57 -5.15 6.08 -1.49
N LEU A 58 -5.22 4.76 -1.43
CA LEU A 58 -5.94 3.97 -2.42
C LEU A 58 -7.44 4.24 -2.40
N GLY A 59 -8.04 4.32 -1.20
CA GLY A 59 -9.45 4.64 -1.02
C GLY A 59 -9.79 6.04 -1.55
N ALA A 60 -8.96 7.04 -1.22
CA ALA A 60 -9.13 8.40 -1.73
C ALA A 60 -8.98 8.46 -3.26
N LEU A 61 -8.02 7.74 -3.85
CA LEU A 61 -7.86 7.65 -5.30
C LEU A 61 -9.09 7.03 -5.97
N ALA A 62 -9.60 5.92 -5.43
CA ALA A 62 -10.75 5.21 -5.98
C ALA A 62 -12.01 6.07 -5.96
N LEU A 63 -12.28 6.72 -4.82
CA LEU A 63 -13.41 7.64 -4.66
C LEU A 63 -13.27 8.87 -5.56
N HIS A 64 -12.09 9.49 -5.60
CA HIS A 64 -11.83 10.65 -6.46
C HIS A 64 -12.09 10.32 -7.94
N ARG A 65 -11.61 9.16 -8.42
CA ARG A 65 -11.81 8.74 -9.81
C ARG A 65 -13.27 8.44 -10.14
N ALA A 66 -14.03 7.95 -9.17
CA ALA A 66 -15.47 7.71 -9.30
C ALA A 66 -16.33 8.97 -9.06
N GLU A 67 -15.71 10.14 -8.84
CA GLU A 67 -16.39 11.38 -8.45
C GLU A 67 -17.27 11.22 -7.20
N GLN A 68 -16.83 10.38 -6.27
CA GLN A 68 -17.46 10.13 -4.97
C GLN A 68 -16.64 10.74 -3.84
N ASN A 69 -17.31 11.12 -2.76
CA ASN A 69 -16.68 11.69 -1.57
C ASN A 69 -17.06 10.98 -0.26
N ILE A 70 -17.88 9.94 -0.34
CA ILE A 70 -18.33 9.15 0.81
C ILE A 70 -17.82 7.72 0.62
N PRO A 71 -16.99 7.19 1.54
CA PRO A 71 -16.57 5.80 1.51
C PRO A 71 -17.78 4.85 1.61
N PRO A 72 -17.98 3.91 0.67
CA PRO A 72 -19.09 2.97 0.73
C PRO A 72 -18.92 1.95 1.85
N HIS A 73 -20.03 1.35 2.27
CA HIS A 73 -20.05 0.38 3.35
C HIS A 73 -20.03 -1.07 2.84
N THR A 74 -20.14 -1.32 1.54
CA THR A 74 -20.23 -2.68 1.00
C THR A 74 -18.98 -3.10 0.23
N MET A 75 -18.70 -4.41 0.24
CA MET A 75 -17.58 -5.00 -0.49
C MET A 75 -17.73 -4.81 -2.01
N GLN A 76 -18.95 -4.94 -2.54
CA GLN A 76 -19.23 -4.87 -3.98
C GLN A 76 -18.99 -3.47 -4.54
N GLU A 77 -19.34 -2.44 -3.78
CA GLU A 77 -19.04 -1.04 -4.15
C GLU A 77 -17.52 -0.81 -4.14
N TRP A 78 -16.81 -1.25 -3.09
CA TRP A 78 -15.35 -1.15 -3.04
C TRP A 78 -14.66 -1.92 -4.17
N GLU A 79 -15.15 -3.11 -4.53
CA GLU A 79 -14.61 -3.87 -5.65
C GLU A 79 -14.74 -3.09 -6.96
N THR A 80 -15.90 -2.49 -7.19
CA THR A 80 -16.17 -1.65 -8.36
C THR A 80 -15.25 -0.44 -8.41
N LEU A 81 -15.11 0.28 -7.28
CA LEU A 81 -14.26 1.45 -7.16
C LEU A 81 -12.78 1.13 -7.41
N LEU A 82 -12.26 0.07 -6.77
CA LEU A 82 -10.87 -0.34 -6.92
C LEU A 82 -10.58 -0.83 -8.34
N ARG A 83 -11.46 -1.66 -8.93
CA ARG A 83 -11.32 -2.12 -10.31
C ARG A 83 -11.36 -0.95 -11.32
N GLY A 84 -12.13 0.09 -11.04
CA GLY A 84 -12.19 1.31 -11.84
C GLY A 84 -10.89 2.11 -11.93
N LEU A 85 -9.95 1.91 -10.98
CA LEU A 85 -8.61 2.50 -11.06
C LEU A 85 -7.75 1.87 -12.16
N THR A 86 -8.08 0.65 -12.59
CA THR A 86 -7.33 -0.15 -13.58
C THR A 86 -8.22 -0.59 -14.74
N SER A 87 -9.11 0.29 -15.20
CA SER A 87 -10.12 -0.02 -16.23
C SER A 87 -9.54 -0.60 -17.53
N ASP A 88 -8.28 -0.29 -17.85
CA ASP A 88 -7.60 -0.75 -19.06
C ASP A 88 -7.14 -2.23 -18.95
N PHE A 89 -7.23 -2.83 -17.75
CA PHE A 89 -6.81 -4.20 -17.46
C PHE A 89 -8.01 -5.08 -17.14
N LEU A 90 -8.67 -5.61 -18.18
CA LEU A 90 -9.90 -6.43 -18.06
C LEU A 90 -9.74 -7.70 -17.21
N ASN A 91 -8.50 -8.16 -17.01
CA ASN A 91 -8.17 -9.39 -16.29
C ASN A 91 -7.61 -9.13 -14.88
N ASP A 92 -7.72 -7.91 -14.36
CA ASP A 92 -7.16 -7.49 -13.07
C ASP A 92 -5.66 -7.72 -12.92
N ALA A 93 -4.88 -7.76 -14.02
CA ALA A 93 -3.44 -8.02 -13.94
C ALA A 93 -2.72 -7.19 -12.85
N PRO A 94 -2.99 -5.86 -12.70
CA PRO A 94 -2.35 -5.06 -11.65
C PRO A 94 -2.75 -5.36 -10.21
N TRP A 95 -3.76 -6.20 -9.99
CA TRP A 95 -4.25 -6.61 -8.67
C TRP A 95 -3.81 -8.02 -8.27
N HIS A 96 -3.06 -8.72 -9.12
CA HIS A 96 -2.47 -10.00 -8.77
C HIS A 96 -1.12 -9.81 -8.12
N LEU A 97 -0.88 -10.50 -7.00
CA LEU A 97 0.44 -10.50 -6.36
C LEU A 97 1.52 -11.10 -7.28
N VAL A 98 1.17 -12.12 -8.05
CA VAL A 98 2.06 -12.74 -9.04
C VAL A 98 1.49 -12.51 -10.44
N GLY A 99 2.19 -11.70 -11.24
CA GLY A 99 1.86 -11.38 -12.62
C GLY A 99 1.92 -12.59 -13.57
N ALA A 100 1.44 -12.42 -14.80
CA ALA A 100 1.59 -13.44 -15.85
C ALA A 100 2.97 -13.34 -16.52
N ASP A 101 3.32 -12.12 -16.91
CA ASP A 101 4.50 -11.79 -17.70
C ASP A 101 5.23 -10.63 -17.01
N ALA A 102 6.55 -10.60 -17.16
CA ALA A 102 7.41 -9.56 -16.59
C ALA A 102 7.15 -8.17 -17.20
N ASP A 103 6.74 -8.10 -18.46
CA ASP A 103 6.47 -6.85 -19.19
C ASP A 103 5.09 -6.23 -18.87
N LYS A 104 4.35 -6.80 -17.93
CA LYS A 104 3.04 -6.33 -17.48
C LYS A 104 3.07 -5.98 -16.00
N PRO A 105 2.28 -4.99 -15.57
CA PRO A 105 2.21 -4.64 -14.17
C PRO A 105 1.52 -5.75 -13.37
N ALA A 106 2.00 -5.94 -12.14
CA ALA A 106 1.36 -6.71 -11.09
C ALA A 106 1.20 -5.84 -9.84
N PHE A 107 0.59 -6.35 -8.77
CA PHE A 107 0.33 -5.56 -7.57
C PHE A 107 1.64 -5.00 -6.99
N LEU A 108 1.75 -3.66 -6.97
CA LEU A 108 2.94 -2.92 -6.57
C LEU A 108 4.22 -3.36 -7.30
N GLN A 109 4.12 -3.85 -8.53
CA GLN A 109 5.27 -4.32 -9.31
C GLN A 109 5.17 -3.72 -10.72
N PRO A 110 6.01 -2.73 -11.07
CA PRO A 110 5.98 -2.12 -12.39
C PRO A 110 6.42 -3.09 -13.48
N PRO A 111 5.98 -2.86 -14.74
CA PRO A 111 6.48 -3.60 -15.89
C PRO A 111 8.01 -3.58 -15.93
N GLU A 112 8.61 -4.75 -16.13
CA GLU A 112 10.06 -4.87 -16.27
C GLU A 112 10.52 -4.21 -17.58
N PRO A 113 11.54 -3.33 -17.53
CA PRO A 113 12.13 -2.78 -18.74
C PRO A 113 12.87 -3.87 -19.53
N VAL A 114 12.84 -3.76 -20.86
CA VAL A 114 13.60 -4.68 -21.72
C VAL A 114 15.10 -4.58 -21.39
N GLY A 115 15.73 -5.73 -21.18
CA GLY A 115 17.19 -5.83 -20.98
C GLY A 115 17.68 -5.56 -19.55
N ILE A 116 16.77 -5.45 -18.58
CA ILE A 116 17.18 -5.35 -17.16
C ILE A 116 17.78 -6.67 -16.67
N VAL A 117 18.86 -6.58 -15.89
CA VAL A 117 19.48 -7.73 -15.21
C VAL A 117 19.44 -7.47 -13.71
N TYR A 118 18.69 -8.29 -12.98
CA TYR A 118 18.63 -8.22 -11.52
C TYR A 118 19.81 -8.96 -10.90
N THR A 119 20.52 -8.29 -10.01
CA THR A 119 21.69 -8.85 -9.30
C THR A 119 21.34 -9.34 -7.88
N GLY A 120 20.15 -9.01 -7.38
CA GLY A 120 19.67 -9.39 -6.05
C GLY A 120 18.36 -10.15 -6.11
N ARG A 121 18.17 -11.09 -5.17
CA ARG A 121 16.93 -11.87 -5.02
C ARG A 121 16.50 -11.89 -3.56
N ALA A 122 15.27 -11.46 -3.30
CA ALA A 122 14.62 -11.70 -2.02
C ALA A 122 13.86 -13.03 -2.09
N GLU A 123 14.22 -14.00 -1.25
CA GLU A 123 13.56 -15.32 -1.18
C GLU A 123 12.45 -15.36 -0.13
N THR A 124 12.44 -14.38 0.78
CA THR A 124 11.45 -14.26 1.86
C THR A 124 10.96 -12.80 2.00
N PRO A 125 9.73 -12.58 2.49
CA PRO A 125 9.18 -11.23 2.67
C PRO A 125 10.01 -10.33 3.59
N ASP A 126 10.61 -10.90 4.63
CA ASP A 126 11.48 -10.19 5.56
C ASP A 126 12.86 -9.84 4.98
N ALA A 127 13.31 -10.53 3.93
CA ALA A 127 14.47 -10.09 3.15
C ALA A 127 14.11 -8.93 2.19
N LEU A 128 12.82 -8.78 1.83
CA LEU A 128 12.33 -7.68 1.00
C LEU A 128 12.10 -6.40 1.81
N ASP A 129 11.51 -6.53 3.01
CA ASP A 129 11.22 -5.46 3.97
C ASP A 129 12.05 -5.63 5.25
N MET A 130 13.34 -5.31 5.14
CA MET A 130 14.30 -5.49 6.24
C MET A 130 14.19 -4.34 7.25
N LEU A 131 14.10 -4.70 8.54
CA LEU A 131 14.26 -3.75 9.64
C LEU A 131 15.74 -3.62 9.98
N ILE A 132 16.27 -2.41 9.88
CA ILE A 132 17.64 -2.11 10.29
C ILE A 132 17.59 -1.57 11.72
N GLY A 133 18.12 -2.37 12.64
CA GLY A 133 18.23 -2.02 14.04
C GLY A 133 19.45 -1.15 14.32
N GLN A 134 19.56 -0.70 15.57
CA GLN A 134 20.84 -0.24 16.08
C GLN A 134 21.81 -1.43 16.20
N LYS A 135 23.11 -1.15 16.29
CA LYS A 135 24.13 -2.17 16.53
C LYS A 135 23.71 -3.08 17.69
N ASN A 136 23.67 -4.40 17.43
CA ASN A 136 23.24 -5.45 18.36
C ASN A 136 21.73 -5.52 18.68
N HIS A 137 20.88 -4.82 17.93
CA HIS A 137 19.43 -4.86 18.04
C HIS A 137 18.74 -5.34 16.75
N ASP A 138 19.51 -5.92 15.83
CA ASP A 138 18.98 -6.47 14.59
C ASP A 138 18.12 -7.72 14.83
N VAL A 139 17.13 -7.88 13.97
CA VAL A 139 16.28 -9.07 13.91
C VAL A 139 16.88 -10.03 12.89
N LYS A 140 16.83 -11.34 13.16
CA LYS A 140 17.26 -12.34 12.18
C LYS A 140 16.39 -12.28 10.93
N GLU A 141 17.02 -12.27 9.77
CA GLU A 141 16.36 -12.40 8.46
C GLU A 141 16.06 -13.86 8.12
N LYS A 142 15.22 -14.06 7.10
CA LYS A 142 14.85 -15.34 6.49
C LYS A 142 14.25 -16.32 7.50
N LEU A 143 13.52 -15.80 8.48
CA LEU A 143 12.86 -16.65 9.49
C LEU A 143 11.63 -17.37 8.94
N TYR A 144 11.02 -16.85 7.87
CA TYR A 144 9.85 -17.46 7.25
C TYR A 144 10.27 -18.63 6.37
N GLN A 145 10.23 -19.84 6.93
CA GLN A 145 10.36 -21.07 6.14
C GLN A 145 9.10 -21.35 5.29
N GLU A 146 7.94 -20.81 5.69
CA GLU A 146 6.70 -20.81 4.92
C GLU A 146 6.10 -19.40 4.92
N SER A 147 6.17 -18.69 3.80
CA SER A 147 5.55 -17.36 3.63
C SER A 147 4.19 -17.47 2.95
N ARG A 148 3.20 -16.76 3.49
CA ARG A 148 1.85 -16.67 2.92
C ARG A 148 1.75 -15.46 1.97
N PRO A 149 0.77 -15.42 1.06
CA PRO A 149 0.58 -14.26 0.18
C PRO A 149 0.44 -12.92 0.94
N GLU A 150 -0.22 -12.91 2.10
CA GLU A 150 -0.34 -11.71 2.95
C GLU A 150 1.01 -11.15 3.42
N ASP A 151 1.99 -12.00 3.73
CA ASP A 151 3.31 -11.55 4.19
C ASP A 151 4.03 -10.77 3.07
N TRP A 152 3.90 -11.23 1.82
CA TRP A 152 4.44 -10.55 0.64
C TRP A 152 3.70 -9.25 0.33
N ILE A 153 2.38 -9.21 0.49
CA ILE A 153 1.56 -7.99 0.33
C ILE A 153 2.04 -6.92 1.31
N PHE A 154 2.18 -7.26 2.59
CA PHE A 154 2.63 -6.30 3.60
C PHE A 154 4.08 -5.86 3.39
N ALA A 155 4.97 -6.78 3.01
CA ALA A 155 6.35 -6.44 2.69
C ALA A 155 6.46 -5.49 1.49
N LEU A 156 5.71 -5.72 0.40
CA LEU A 156 5.68 -4.84 -0.77
C LEU A 156 5.18 -3.43 -0.42
N ILE A 157 4.08 -3.35 0.33
CA ILE A 157 3.49 -2.08 0.76
C ILE A 157 4.47 -1.31 1.66
N SER A 158 5.04 -2.00 2.64
CA SER A 158 6.00 -1.43 3.59
C SER A 158 7.25 -0.91 2.87
N LYS A 159 7.84 -1.71 1.99
CA LYS A 159 9.01 -1.33 1.19
C LYS A 159 8.75 -0.07 0.36
N GLN A 160 7.61 -0.01 -0.34
CA GLN A 160 7.31 1.15 -1.20
C GLN A 160 6.88 2.40 -0.45
N THR A 161 6.63 2.30 0.86
CA THR A 161 6.14 3.42 1.68
C THR A 161 7.17 3.95 2.67
N GLY A 162 8.06 3.12 3.22
CA GLY A 162 9.03 3.56 4.22
C GLY A 162 10.34 2.78 4.29
N ASP A 163 10.85 2.22 3.20
CA ASP A 163 12.15 1.52 3.28
C ASP A 163 13.30 2.46 3.67
N GLY A 164 14.34 1.86 4.27
CA GLY A 164 15.52 2.55 4.76
C GLY A 164 16.50 2.96 3.65
N PHE A 165 17.45 3.82 4.01
CA PHE A 165 18.58 4.22 3.18
C PHE A 165 19.80 3.48 3.73
N ASN A 166 20.37 2.59 2.93
CA ASN A 166 21.43 1.67 3.35
C ASN A 166 22.81 2.08 2.84
N GLY A 167 23.07 3.38 2.75
CA GLY A 167 24.31 3.95 2.20
C GLY A 167 24.21 4.32 0.72
N ALA A 168 25.30 4.86 0.18
CA ALA A 168 25.37 5.34 -1.20
C ALA A 168 24.94 4.25 -2.19
N GLY A 169 24.03 4.59 -3.11
CA GLY A 169 23.44 3.66 -4.09
C GLY A 169 22.20 2.90 -3.60
N ASN A 170 21.87 2.94 -2.30
CA ASN A 170 20.71 2.24 -1.74
C ASN A 170 19.51 3.18 -1.51
N TYR A 171 18.94 3.66 -2.62
CA TYR A 171 17.70 4.45 -2.63
C TYR A 171 16.48 3.52 -2.71
N GLY A 172 16.20 2.80 -1.63
CA GLY A 172 15.11 1.82 -1.57
C GLY A 172 13.70 2.41 -1.73
N ILE A 173 13.55 3.73 -1.63
CA ILE A 173 12.27 4.42 -1.73
C ILE A 173 12.40 5.90 -2.17
N ALA A 174 11.45 6.38 -2.97
CA ALA A 174 11.38 7.78 -3.43
C ALA A 174 10.97 8.82 -2.35
N ARG A 175 10.50 8.37 -1.17
CA ARG A 175 9.91 9.23 -0.13
C ARG A 175 10.90 9.59 1.00
N MET A 176 12.18 9.24 0.89
CA MET A 176 13.16 9.50 1.95
C MET A 176 14.36 10.30 1.44
N ASN A 177 14.49 11.53 1.95
CA ASN A 177 15.47 12.54 1.49
C ASN A 177 16.81 12.54 2.26
N GLY A 178 17.21 11.40 2.86
CA GLY A 178 18.54 11.27 3.49
C GLY A 178 18.60 10.86 4.98
N GLY A 179 17.51 10.33 5.54
CA GLY A 179 17.52 9.73 6.88
C GLY A 179 17.81 8.23 6.86
N SER A 180 18.53 7.69 7.85
CA SER A 180 18.66 6.24 8.03
C SER A 180 17.35 5.67 8.59
N SER A 181 16.51 5.09 7.72
CA SER A 181 15.36 4.26 8.13
C SER A 181 14.36 4.91 9.09
N SER A 182 13.97 6.17 8.84
CA SER A 182 12.93 6.83 9.64
C SER A 182 11.52 6.45 9.16
N ARG A 183 10.95 5.40 9.77
CA ARG A 183 9.54 4.99 9.56
C ARG A 183 8.56 5.69 10.51
N PHE A 184 8.87 6.93 10.89
CA PHE A 184 8.08 7.67 11.86
C PHE A 184 6.76 8.16 11.24
N SER A 185 5.68 8.06 11.99
CA SER A 185 4.41 8.70 11.65
C SER A 185 3.67 9.13 12.89
N MET A 186 2.95 10.23 12.76
CA MET A 186 2.02 10.74 13.73
C MET A 186 0.75 11.13 12.97
N GLY A 187 -0.41 10.80 13.53
CA GLY A 187 -1.70 11.15 12.96
C GLY A 187 -2.73 11.32 14.06
N LEU A 188 -3.79 12.06 13.75
CA LEU A 188 -4.94 12.17 14.63
C LEU A 188 -5.84 10.95 14.39
N CYS A 189 -6.37 10.38 15.46
CA CYS A 189 -7.43 9.38 15.36
C CYS A 189 -8.71 9.97 15.96
N PRO A 190 -9.81 10.05 15.21
CA PRO A 190 -11.08 10.46 15.78
C PRO A 190 -11.53 9.46 16.86
N LEU A 191 -12.13 9.98 17.92
CA LEU A 191 -12.79 9.19 18.97
C LEU A 191 -14.28 9.52 18.93
N SER A 192 -15.14 8.50 19.08
CA SER A 192 -16.59 8.69 19.20
C SER A 192 -16.96 9.49 20.45
N ASP A 193 -16.23 9.29 21.54
CA ASP A 193 -16.32 10.07 22.77
C ASP A 193 -15.00 10.02 23.56
N LYS A 194 -14.95 10.73 24.70
CA LYS A 194 -13.75 10.82 25.56
C LYS A 194 -13.33 9.50 26.22
N THR A 195 -14.19 8.48 26.19
CA THR A 195 -13.97 7.18 26.83
C THR A 195 -13.71 6.06 25.84
N SER A 196 -13.88 6.33 24.55
CA SER A 196 -13.71 5.37 23.46
C SER A 196 -12.24 5.17 23.11
N ALA A 197 -11.89 3.97 22.67
CA ALA A 197 -10.59 3.68 22.10
C ALA A 197 -10.56 4.06 20.61
N PRO A 198 -9.40 4.44 20.06
CA PRO A 198 -9.24 4.63 18.62
C PRO A 198 -9.47 3.32 17.88
N THR A 199 -10.21 3.37 16.76
CA THR A 199 -10.42 2.21 15.89
C THR A 199 -9.69 2.40 14.55
N PRO A 200 -9.18 1.31 13.94
CA PRO A 200 -8.57 1.39 12.61
C PRO A 200 -9.52 1.96 11.55
N GLY A 201 -10.82 1.63 11.65
CA GLY A 201 -11.86 2.06 10.74
C GLY A 201 -12.14 3.55 10.77
N ALA A 202 -12.42 4.10 11.95
CA ALA A 202 -12.65 5.54 12.14
C ALA A 202 -11.45 6.38 11.67
N ARG A 203 -10.22 5.90 11.94
CA ARG A 203 -9.00 6.53 11.43
C ARG A 203 -8.96 6.52 9.90
N LEU A 204 -9.21 5.37 9.27
CA LEU A 204 -9.18 5.25 7.81
C LEU A 204 -10.24 6.17 7.16
N THR A 205 -11.47 6.15 7.67
CA THR A 205 -12.56 7.00 7.17
C THR A 205 -12.20 8.48 7.26
N HIS A 206 -11.62 8.90 8.39
CA HIS A 206 -11.15 10.28 8.58
C HIS A 206 -10.08 10.66 7.54
N ASP A 207 -9.04 9.85 7.39
CA ASP A 207 -7.91 10.16 6.50
C ASP A 207 -8.33 10.17 5.03
N ILE A 208 -9.21 9.25 4.59
CA ILE A 208 -9.77 9.27 3.23
C ILE A 208 -10.54 10.58 3.00
N THR A 209 -11.41 10.96 3.93
CA THR A 209 -12.22 12.18 3.85
C THR A 209 -11.34 13.43 3.82
N LEU A 210 -10.30 13.45 4.64
CA LEU A 210 -9.34 14.55 4.69
C LEU A 210 -8.57 14.68 3.38
N LEU A 211 -8.06 13.58 2.82
CA LEU A 211 -7.36 13.57 1.53
C LEU A 211 -8.24 14.12 0.39
N LEU A 212 -9.52 13.74 0.36
CA LEU A 212 -10.46 14.21 -0.66
C LEU A 212 -10.79 15.70 -0.50
N SER A 213 -11.09 16.13 0.72
CA SER A 213 -11.52 17.51 1.03
C SER A 213 -10.39 18.54 0.90
N THR A 214 -9.15 18.15 1.18
CA THR A 214 -7.98 19.06 1.12
C THR A 214 -7.30 19.06 -0.24
N ARG A 215 -7.68 18.18 -1.17
CA ARG A 215 -7.00 18.03 -2.46
C ARG A 215 -6.90 19.34 -3.25
N ALA A 216 -7.98 20.11 -3.34
CA ALA A 216 -8.00 21.34 -4.11
C ALA A 216 -7.06 22.40 -3.54
N SER A 217 -7.03 22.56 -2.20
CA SER A 217 -6.10 23.49 -1.56
C SER A 217 -4.65 23.01 -1.70
N GLN A 218 -4.39 21.70 -1.57
CA GLN A 218 -3.06 21.15 -1.76
C GLN A 218 -2.53 21.35 -3.20
N LEU A 219 -3.38 21.20 -4.22
CA LEU A 219 -2.99 21.51 -5.60
C LEU A 219 -2.68 23.00 -5.80
N SER A 220 -3.45 23.88 -5.16
CA SER A 220 -3.17 25.32 -5.17
C SER A 220 -1.83 25.65 -4.49
N ASP A 221 -1.55 25.06 -3.34
CA ASP A 221 -0.31 25.26 -2.60
C ASP A 221 0.91 24.73 -3.37
N MET A 222 0.71 23.66 -4.15
CA MET A 222 1.72 23.02 -4.97
C MET A 222 1.69 23.46 -6.44
N ALA A 223 1.11 24.62 -6.75
CA ALA A 223 0.94 25.08 -8.14
C ALA A 223 2.27 25.15 -8.92
N ALA A 224 3.40 25.36 -8.24
CA ALA A 224 4.73 25.37 -8.85
C ALA A 224 5.19 24.00 -9.41
N LEU A 225 4.57 22.89 -8.98
CA LEU A 225 4.89 21.53 -9.42
C LEU A 225 4.07 21.07 -10.64
N ASP A 226 3.11 21.89 -11.10
CA ASP A 226 2.29 21.65 -12.29
C ASP A 226 1.58 20.27 -12.29
N PHE A 227 1.10 19.83 -11.12
CA PHE A 227 0.33 18.60 -11.03
C PHE A 227 -1.05 18.77 -11.68
N PRO A 228 -1.45 17.87 -12.59
CA PRO A 228 -2.73 18.00 -13.28
C PRO A 228 -3.90 17.77 -12.32
N GLU A 229 -4.91 18.64 -12.41
CA GLU A 229 -6.11 18.53 -11.58
C GLU A 229 -6.89 17.24 -11.85
N ARG A 230 -6.91 16.77 -13.10
CA ARG A 230 -7.54 15.51 -13.55
C ARG A 230 -6.60 14.72 -14.43
N GLY A 231 -6.71 13.39 -14.40
CA GLY A 231 -5.92 12.51 -15.27
C GLY A 231 -4.43 12.43 -14.91
N GLY A 232 -4.05 12.88 -13.70
CA GLY A 232 -2.70 12.68 -13.18
C GLY A 232 -2.34 11.20 -13.03
N LYS A 233 -1.04 10.91 -13.03
CA LYS A 233 -0.53 9.56 -12.78
C LYS A 233 -0.93 9.11 -11.38
N THR A 234 -1.59 7.96 -11.30
CA THR A 234 -1.95 7.26 -10.06
C THR A 234 -1.43 5.83 -10.17
N LEU A 235 -1.34 5.12 -9.04
CA LEU A 235 -0.83 3.74 -8.99
C LEU A 235 0.47 3.60 -9.82
N LEU A 236 1.56 4.23 -9.37
CA LEU A 236 2.80 4.39 -10.17
C LEU A 236 3.46 3.06 -10.61
N TRP A 237 3.00 1.92 -10.07
CA TRP A 237 3.36 0.60 -10.56
C TRP A 237 2.67 0.22 -11.89
N LEU A 238 1.73 1.02 -12.40
CA LEU A 238 1.14 0.82 -13.73
C LEU A 238 1.99 1.44 -14.84
N THR A 239 2.76 2.48 -14.51
CA THR A 239 3.58 3.17 -15.49
C THR A 239 4.87 2.39 -15.75
N PRO A 240 5.28 2.20 -17.01
CA PRO A 240 6.62 1.73 -17.33
C PRO A 240 7.69 2.73 -16.85
N TRP A 241 8.81 2.22 -16.36
CA TRP A 241 9.94 3.03 -15.91
C TRP A 241 11.11 2.80 -16.87
N PRO A 242 11.49 3.76 -17.74
CA PRO A 242 12.50 3.53 -18.76
C PRO A 242 13.90 3.29 -18.16
N LEU A 243 14.72 2.51 -18.86
CA LEU A 243 16.05 2.08 -18.38
C LEU A 243 17.04 3.25 -18.27
N GLU A 244 16.96 4.22 -19.19
CA GLU A 244 17.86 5.39 -19.23
C GLU A 244 17.71 6.30 -18.01
N GLU A 245 16.52 6.33 -17.40
CA GLU A 245 16.24 7.12 -16.19
C GLU A 245 16.76 6.46 -14.89
N ARG A 246 17.20 5.19 -14.93
CA ARG A 246 17.76 4.47 -13.76
C ARG A 246 19.29 4.55 -13.63
N GLN A 247 20.01 4.92 -14.69
CA GLN A 247 21.48 4.98 -14.66
C GLN A 247 22.06 6.18 -13.89
N ALA A 248 21.22 7.13 -13.48
CA ALA A 248 21.65 8.29 -12.69
C ALA A 248 21.96 7.99 -11.22
N TYR A 249 21.67 6.76 -10.73
CA TYR A 249 21.78 6.41 -9.31
C TYR A 249 22.40 5.02 -9.03
N ALA A 250 23.04 4.40 -10.01
CA ALA A 250 23.80 3.14 -9.84
C ALA A 250 25.29 3.41 -9.55
#